data_AF-S5ZLX5-F1
#
_entry.id   AF-S5ZLX5-F1
#
_cell.length_a   1.000
_cell.length_b   1.000
_cell.length_c   1.000
_cell.angle_alpha   90.00
_cell.angle_beta   90.00
_cell.angle_gamma   90.00
#
_symmetry.space_group_name_H-M   'P 1'
#
loop_
_entity.id
_entity.type
_entity.pdbx_description
1 polymer ?
#
loop_
_entity_poly.entity_id
_entity_poly.type
_entity_poly.pdbx_seq_one_letter_code
_entity_poly.pdbx_strand_id
1 'polypeptide(L)'
;MKRVLVFMALVGTLLVIVSLTFYYYPRLLKHGASTLEEKFRQLYASNPDFRLSVDELRRMVLDPDTPFDKEMARKLFNSVLRELGVSEIDSLHFNYGKSVYGRVNKSFPTVRCDFPSDFHLVVVQPKTDVEAGNSLEKVYFCSYEINGKSVVEVTLVFRNERSPSSTLEDAWYEAWRLISWGRSRDIETFFVVREGEKTYVDFSGLGLVLNQTLSLRLVKAIGSGSKTYSESAHEEEKIEISGPNITIYVNTYNHALGLKDNNPGLEKVIFRVTESNSTLGRRVDAENEFSDIRYINELVGL
;
A
#
# COMPACT_ATOMS: atom_id res chain seq x y z
N MET A 1 -9.19 -20.50 -49.17
CA MET A 1 -8.86 -21.29 -47.96
C MET A 1 -7.45 -21.05 -47.42
N LYS A 2 -6.36 -21.30 -48.18
CA LYS A 2 -4.97 -21.12 -47.67
C LYS A 2 -4.68 -19.74 -47.05
N ARG A 3 -5.11 -18.64 -47.68
CA ARG A 3 -4.89 -17.27 -47.16
C ARG A 3 -5.64 -16.98 -45.85
N VAL A 4 -6.82 -17.56 -45.67
CA VAL A 4 -7.62 -17.41 -44.43
C VAL A 4 -7.00 -18.19 -43.28
N LEU A 5 -6.47 -19.41 -43.55
CA LEU A 5 -5.75 -20.20 -42.57
C LEU A 5 -4.44 -19.52 -42.11
N VAL A 6 -3.70 -18.92 -43.05
CA VAL A 6 -2.48 -18.16 -42.73
C VAL A 6 -2.80 -16.92 -41.89
N PHE A 7 -3.88 -16.20 -42.21
CA PHE A 7 -4.32 -15.04 -41.42
C PHE A 7 -4.76 -15.44 -40.00
N MET A 8 -5.57 -16.49 -39.87
CA MET A 8 -6.00 -17.02 -38.56
C MET A 8 -4.81 -17.51 -37.71
N ALA A 9 -3.82 -18.16 -38.33
CA ALA A 9 -2.60 -18.57 -37.64
C ALA A 9 -1.75 -17.38 -37.18
N LEU A 10 -1.65 -16.31 -38.00
CA LEU A 10 -0.98 -15.06 -37.62
C LEU A 10 -1.68 -14.36 -36.46
N VAL A 11 -3.02 -14.27 -36.49
CA VAL A 11 -3.81 -13.69 -35.39
C VAL A 11 -3.65 -14.52 -34.12
N GLY A 12 -3.72 -15.85 -34.22
CA GLY A 12 -3.50 -16.75 -33.07
C GLY A 12 -2.09 -16.61 -32.49
N THR A 13 -1.07 -16.51 -33.33
CA THR A 13 0.32 -16.31 -32.89
C THR A 13 0.49 -14.95 -32.24
N LEU A 14 -0.11 -13.89 -32.79
CA LEU A 14 -0.07 -12.55 -32.21
C LEU A 14 -0.77 -12.51 -30.85
N LEU A 15 -1.94 -13.15 -30.72
CA LEU A 15 -2.65 -13.26 -29.44
C LEU A 15 -1.81 -14.01 -28.39
N VAL A 16 -1.20 -15.13 -28.78
CA VAL A 16 -0.30 -15.88 -27.89
C VAL A 16 0.90 -15.04 -27.48
N ILE A 17 1.54 -14.33 -28.41
CA ILE A 17 2.66 -13.43 -28.09
C ILE A 17 2.19 -12.32 -27.15
N VAL A 18 1.07 -11.65 -27.42
CA VAL A 18 0.53 -10.60 -26.54
C VAL A 18 0.22 -11.15 -25.15
N SER A 19 -0.44 -12.30 -25.04
CA SER A 19 -0.72 -12.96 -23.75
C SER A 19 0.55 -13.36 -23.01
N LEU A 20 1.54 -13.92 -23.72
CA LEU A 20 2.85 -14.27 -23.15
C LEU A 20 3.61 -13.02 -22.73
N THR A 21 3.51 -11.92 -23.47
CA THR A 21 4.18 -10.66 -23.13
C THR A 21 3.49 -10.05 -21.90
N PHE A 22 2.16 -10.00 -21.86
CA PHE A 22 1.39 -9.54 -20.71
C PHE A 22 1.69 -10.36 -19.44
N TYR A 23 1.89 -11.66 -19.58
CA TYR A 23 2.15 -12.57 -18.45
C TYR A 23 3.64 -12.65 -18.02
N TYR A 24 4.58 -12.64 -18.96
CA TYR A 24 6.01 -12.84 -18.68
C TYR A 24 6.84 -11.55 -18.66
N TYR A 25 6.39 -10.44 -19.25
CA TYR A 25 7.12 -9.17 -19.24
C TYR A 25 7.41 -8.66 -17.82
N PRO A 26 6.47 -8.73 -16.84
CA PRO A 26 6.77 -8.35 -15.46
C PRO A 26 7.79 -9.30 -14.79
N ARG A 27 7.83 -10.57 -15.21
CA ARG A 27 8.82 -11.55 -14.72
C ARG A 27 10.21 -11.35 -15.34
N LEU A 28 10.30 -10.82 -16.56
CA LEU A 28 11.57 -10.57 -17.27
C LEU A 28 12.31 -9.34 -16.73
N LEU A 29 11.62 -8.39 -16.09
CA LEU A 29 12.26 -7.27 -15.36
C LEU A 29 13.07 -7.72 -14.13
N LYS A 30 13.10 -9.03 -13.78
CA LYS A 30 13.65 -9.54 -12.52
C LYS A 30 15.10 -10.05 -12.55
N HIS A 31 15.89 -9.87 -13.61
CA HIS A 31 17.33 -10.23 -13.58
C HIS A 31 18.20 -9.06 -14.05
N GLY A 32 18.79 -8.33 -13.09
CA GLY A 32 19.81 -7.31 -13.34
C GLY A 32 19.32 -5.91 -13.75
N ALA A 33 18.02 -5.70 -13.88
CA ALA A 33 17.43 -4.37 -14.10
C ALA A 33 17.13 -3.67 -12.76
N SER A 34 17.27 -2.35 -12.72
CA SER A 34 16.82 -1.56 -11.56
C SER A 34 15.33 -1.76 -11.32
N THR A 35 14.91 -1.72 -10.06
CA THR A 35 13.48 -1.80 -9.72
C THR A 35 12.72 -0.63 -10.34
N LEU A 36 11.40 -0.76 -10.54
CA LEU A 36 10.58 0.34 -11.08
C LEU A 36 10.71 1.59 -10.22
N GLU A 37 10.77 1.42 -8.90
CA GLU A 37 11.06 2.49 -7.95
C GLU A 37 12.43 3.14 -8.15
N GLU A 38 13.51 2.37 -8.27
CA GLU A 38 14.86 2.92 -8.50
C GLU A 38 14.90 3.74 -9.78
N LYS A 39 14.31 3.22 -10.86
CA LYS A 39 14.22 3.93 -12.14
C LYS A 39 13.37 5.20 -12.01
N PHE A 40 12.24 5.14 -11.30
CA PHE A 40 11.39 6.29 -11.02
C PHE A 40 12.17 7.38 -10.28
N ARG A 41 12.89 7.03 -9.21
CA ARG A 41 13.67 7.98 -8.40
C ARG A 41 14.80 8.59 -9.22
N GLN A 42 15.49 7.80 -10.02
CA GLN A 42 16.53 8.28 -10.93
C GLN A 42 15.96 9.30 -11.93
N LEU A 43 14.87 8.96 -12.61
CA LEU A 43 14.22 9.84 -13.59
C LEU A 43 13.66 11.11 -12.95
N TYR A 44 13.04 11.02 -11.77
CA TYR A 44 12.54 12.19 -11.05
C TYR A 44 13.66 13.17 -10.68
N ALA A 45 14.86 12.64 -10.37
CA ALA A 45 16.02 13.47 -10.08
C ALA A 45 16.66 14.08 -11.36
N SER A 46 16.74 13.32 -12.45
CA SER A 46 17.56 13.68 -13.62
C SER A 46 16.80 14.17 -14.85
N ASN A 47 15.50 13.87 -14.99
CA ASN A 47 14.69 14.21 -16.16
C ASN A 47 13.62 15.27 -15.80
N PRO A 48 13.78 16.53 -16.23
CA PRO A 48 12.83 17.61 -15.92
C PRO A 48 11.41 17.37 -16.43
N ASP A 49 11.24 16.78 -17.62
CA ASP A 49 9.92 16.54 -18.22
C ASP A 49 9.18 15.42 -17.49
N PHE A 50 9.92 14.39 -17.08
CA PHE A 50 9.40 13.34 -16.21
C PHE A 50 8.94 13.90 -14.88
N ARG A 51 9.79 14.70 -14.22
CA ARG A 51 9.47 15.35 -12.94
C ARG A 51 8.24 16.25 -13.08
N LEU A 52 8.16 17.08 -14.12
CA LEU A 52 6.99 17.93 -14.37
C LEU A 52 5.71 17.12 -14.53
N SER A 53 5.76 15.99 -15.24
CA SER A 53 4.62 15.09 -15.40
C SER A 53 4.16 14.49 -14.07
N VAL A 54 5.11 14.06 -13.23
CA VAL A 54 4.84 13.54 -11.88
C VAL A 54 4.27 14.63 -10.97
N ASP A 55 4.86 15.82 -10.96
CA ASP A 55 4.45 16.92 -10.08
C ASP A 55 3.05 17.45 -10.42
N GLU A 56 2.73 17.57 -11.71
CA GLU A 56 1.39 17.99 -12.14
C GLU A 56 0.34 16.92 -11.84
N LEU A 57 0.68 15.64 -11.99
CA LEU A 57 -0.20 14.55 -11.60
C LEU A 57 -0.40 14.52 -10.07
N ARG A 58 0.67 14.69 -9.29
CA ARG A 58 0.60 14.84 -7.83
C ARG A 58 -0.27 16.02 -7.43
N ARG A 59 -0.18 17.16 -8.12
CA ARG A 59 -1.04 18.32 -7.85
C ARG A 59 -2.52 17.96 -8.00
N MET A 60 -2.92 17.30 -9.08
CA MET A 60 -4.32 16.86 -9.28
C MET A 60 -4.79 15.82 -8.24
N VAL A 61 -3.88 14.96 -7.79
CA VAL A 61 -4.20 13.85 -6.86
C VAL A 61 -4.21 14.29 -5.39
N LEU A 62 -3.33 15.22 -5.02
CA LEU A 62 -2.97 15.55 -3.63
C LEU A 62 -3.41 16.94 -3.17
N ASP A 63 -3.74 17.85 -4.08
CA ASP A 63 -4.25 19.17 -3.73
C ASP A 63 -5.79 19.17 -3.84
N PRO A 64 -6.54 19.36 -2.75
CA PRO A 64 -8.00 19.35 -2.77
C PRO A 64 -8.58 20.44 -3.68
N ASP A 65 -7.87 21.57 -3.84
CA ASP A 65 -8.36 22.70 -4.63
C ASP A 65 -8.07 22.57 -6.13
N THR A 66 -7.19 21.63 -6.53
CA THR A 66 -6.91 21.34 -7.93
C THR A 66 -7.90 20.29 -8.47
N PRO A 67 -8.75 20.58 -9.47
CA PRO A 67 -9.65 19.57 -10.04
C PRO A 67 -8.92 18.35 -10.59
N PHE A 68 -9.52 17.16 -10.48
CA PHE A 68 -8.97 15.94 -11.07
C PHE A 68 -9.56 15.74 -12.48
N ASP A 69 -8.83 16.20 -13.50
CA ASP A 69 -9.16 15.91 -14.90
C ASP A 69 -8.63 14.50 -15.26
N LYS A 70 -9.56 13.54 -15.41
CA LYS A 70 -9.22 12.13 -15.66
C LYS A 70 -8.46 11.93 -16.98
N GLU A 71 -8.78 12.68 -18.02
CA GLU A 71 -8.12 12.54 -19.32
C GLU A 71 -6.72 13.15 -19.31
N MET A 72 -6.56 14.32 -18.68
CA MET A 72 -5.23 14.91 -18.47
C MET A 72 -4.37 14.03 -17.58
N ALA A 73 -4.92 13.53 -16.47
CA ALA A 73 -4.23 12.64 -15.54
C ALA A 73 -3.72 11.37 -16.25
N ARG A 74 -4.56 10.75 -17.09
CA ARG A 74 -4.16 9.59 -17.90
C ARG A 74 -3.05 9.92 -18.89
N LYS A 75 -3.10 11.09 -19.56
CA LYS A 75 -2.05 11.53 -20.49
C LYS A 75 -0.70 11.72 -19.78
N LEU A 76 -0.70 12.41 -18.63
CA LEU A 76 0.50 12.61 -17.82
C LEU A 76 1.03 11.27 -17.29
N PHE A 77 0.13 10.39 -16.83
CA PHE A 77 0.50 9.06 -16.37
C PHE A 77 1.11 8.21 -17.50
N ASN A 78 0.56 8.22 -18.71
CA ASN A 78 1.18 7.54 -19.86
C ASN A 78 2.54 8.13 -20.23
N SER A 79 2.76 9.44 -20.01
CA SER A 79 4.09 10.04 -20.13
C SER A 79 5.09 9.43 -19.15
N VAL A 80 4.68 9.29 -17.90
CA VAL A 80 5.49 8.63 -16.85
C VAL A 80 5.74 7.16 -17.20
N LEU A 81 4.72 6.40 -17.62
CA LEU A 81 4.85 4.99 -17.97
C LEU A 81 5.84 4.76 -19.13
N ARG A 82 5.78 5.56 -20.19
CA ARG A 82 6.71 5.46 -21.33
C ARG A 82 8.17 5.61 -20.89
N GLU A 83 8.48 6.62 -20.09
CA GLU A 83 9.84 6.85 -19.57
C GLU A 83 10.28 5.70 -18.64
N LEU A 84 9.36 5.15 -17.84
CA LEU A 84 9.60 3.96 -17.04
C LEU A 84 9.76 2.68 -17.87
N GLY A 85 9.42 2.68 -19.16
CA GLY A 85 9.44 1.48 -20.01
C GLY A 85 8.28 0.52 -19.71
N VAL A 86 7.20 1.05 -19.16
CA VAL A 86 5.94 0.34 -18.92
C VAL A 86 4.96 0.69 -20.03
N SER A 87 4.17 -0.28 -20.48
CA SER A 87 3.15 -0.04 -21.50
C SER A 87 2.14 0.99 -21.03
N GLU A 88 1.64 1.81 -21.95
CA GLU A 88 0.60 2.79 -21.66
C GLU A 88 -0.68 2.13 -21.15
N ILE A 89 -1.38 2.83 -20.25
CA ILE A 89 -2.70 2.42 -19.78
C ILE A 89 -3.79 3.05 -20.66
N ASP A 90 -4.80 2.26 -20.98
CA ASP A 90 -5.99 2.73 -21.68
C ASP A 90 -7.03 3.36 -20.73
N SER A 91 -8.09 3.93 -21.30
CA SER A 91 -9.13 4.61 -20.52
C SER A 91 -10.01 3.66 -19.71
N LEU A 92 -10.11 2.38 -20.07
CA LEU A 92 -10.91 1.38 -19.35
C LEU A 92 -10.22 0.95 -18.06
N HIS A 93 -8.88 0.84 -18.09
CA HIS A 93 -8.09 0.43 -16.93
C HIS A 93 -7.65 1.61 -16.04
N PHE A 94 -7.64 2.84 -16.56
CA PHE A 94 -7.30 4.02 -15.75
C PHE A 94 -8.45 4.39 -14.79
N ASN A 95 -8.47 3.74 -13.63
CA ASN A 95 -9.48 3.92 -12.57
C ASN A 95 -8.94 4.64 -11.34
N TYR A 96 -7.93 5.48 -11.54
CA TYR A 96 -7.35 6.31 -10.49
C TYR A 96 -8.07 7.66 -10.34
N GLY A 97 -7.89 8.28 -9.19
CA GLY A 97 -8.60 9.50 -8.82
C GLY A 97 -7.88 10.30 -7.74
N LYS A 98 -8.57 11.34 -7.27
CA LYS A 98 -8.14 12.17 -6.14
C LYS A 98 -7.99 11.32 -4.88
N SER A 99 -6.89 11.52 -4.15
CA SER A 99 -6.53 10.73 -2.96
C SER A 99 -6.56 11.56 -1.66
N VAL A 100 -7.23 12.71 -1.70
CA VAL A 100 -7.40 13.62 -0.56
C VAL A 100 -8.86 14.07 -0.50
N TYR A 101 -9.39 14.18 0.72
CA TYR A 101 -10.79 14.53 0.97
C TYR A 101 -11.01 16.05 1.08
N GLY A 102 -10.04 16.77 1.65
CA GLY A 102 -10.14 18.20 1.90
C GLY A 102 -8.87 18.75 2.55
N ARG A 103 -8.95 19.97 3.10
CA ARG A 103 -7.90 20.55 3.93
C ARG A 103 -8.29 20.47 5.41
N VAL A 104 -7.30 20.25 6.27
CA VAL A 104 -7.46 20.32 7.73
C VAL A 104 -6.81 21.57 8.29
N ASN A 105 -7.28 22.00 9.46
CA ASN A 105 -6.69 23.10 10.20
C ASN A 105 -5.37 22.67 10.85
N LYS A 106 -4.42 23.59 10.95
CA LYS A 106 -3.02 23.33 11.36
C LYS A 106 -2.83 22.93 12.84
N SER A 107 -3.89 22.91 13.65
CA SER A 107 -3.77 22.54 15.06
C SER A 107 -3.93 21.05 15.21
N PHE A 108 -2.85 20.38 15.61
CA PHE A 108 -2.88 18.96 15.90
C PHE A 108 -2.20 18.68 17.23
N PRO A 109 -2.74 17.79 18.07
CA PRO A 109 -2.07 17.39 19.28
C PRO A 109 -0.77 16.66 18.92
N THR A 110 0.31 16.98 19.62
CA THR A 110 1.53 16.17 19.59
C THR A 110 1.29 14.92 20.41
N VAL A 111 1.36 13.75 19.77
CA VAL A 111 1.32 12.47 20.46
C VAL A 111 2.74 12.09 20.83
N ARG A 112 3.00 11.89 22.13
CA ARG A 112 4.26 11.31 22.60
C ARG A 112 4.13 9.80 22.53
N CYS A 113 5.07 9.16 21.84
CA CYS A 113 5.13 7.71 21.70
C CYS A 113 6.10 7.10 22.70
N ASP A 114 5.67 6.03 23.34
CA ASP A 114 6.53 5.11 24.08
C ASP A 114 6.33 3.67 23.56
N PHE A 115 7.25 2.76 23.85
CA PHE A 115 7.05 1.34 23.55
C PHE A 115 5.98 0.75 24.50
N PRO A 116 5.10 -0.15 24.01
CA PRO A 116 4.11 -0.77 24.88
C PRO A 116 4.76 -1.79 25.83
N SER A 117 4.49 -1.66 27.13
CA SER A 117 4.88 -2.65 28.14
C SER A 117 4.09 -3.95 27.97
N ASP A 118 4.76 -5.10 28.07
CA ASP A 118 4.14 -6.43 28.03
C ASP A 118 3.26 -6.69 26.79
N PHE A 119 3.74 -6.31 25.60
CA PHE A 119 3.03 -6.52 24.34
C PHE A 119 3.76 -7.54 23.46
N HIS A 120 3.05 -8.62 23.07
CA HIS A 120 3.63 -9.69 22.26
C HIS A 120 2.86 -9.84 20.96
N LEU A 121 3.49 -9.40 19.86
CA LEU A 121 2.92 -9.47 18.52
C LEU A 121 3.58 -10.59 17.71
N VAL A 122 2.73 -11.40 17.10
CA VAL A 122 3.09 -12.34 16.05
C VAL A 122 2.33 -11.95 14.79
N VAL A 123 3.04 -11.77 13.68
CA VAL A 123 2.43 -11.60 12.36
C VAL A 123 2.64 -12.89 11.57
N VAL A 124 1.55 -13.43 11.03
CA VAL A 124 1.53 -14.69 10.28
C VAL A 124 1.12 -14.38 8.85
N GLN A 125 2.00 -14.69 7.89
CA GLN A 125 1.80 -14.38 6.48
C GLN A 125 1.88 -15.66 5.64
N PRO A 126 1.04 -15.83 4.58
CA PRO A 126 1.21 -16.90 3.61
C PRO A 126 2.61 -16.90 3.03
N LYS A 127 3.28 -18.05 3.04
CA LYS A 127 4.67 -18.19 2.55
C LYS A 127 4.80 -17.83 1.07
N THR A 128 3.79 -18.18 0.27
CA THR A 128 3.72 -17.81 -1.15
C THR A 128 3.76 -16.30 -1.38
N ASP A 129 3.19 -15.52 -0.45
CA ASP A 129 3.16 -14.07 -0.52
C ASP A 129 4.53 -13.45 -0.18
N VAL A 130 5.17 -13.98 0.87
CA VAL A 130 6.55 -13.64 1.23
C VAL A 130 7.51 -13.92 0.06
N GLU A 131 7.39 -15.10 -0.57
CA GLU A 131 8.19 -15.52 -1.72
C GLU A 131 7.92 -14.69 -2.98
N ALA A 132 6.70 -14.15 -3.14
CA ALA A 132 6.36 -13.21 -4.23
C ALA A 132 7.03 -11.82 -4.07
N GLY A 133 7.58 -11.55 -2.88
CA GLY A 133 8.28 -10.31 -2.56
C GLY A 133 7.49 -9.34 -1.69
N ASN A 134 6.37 -9.78 -1.10
CA ASN A 134 5.49 -8.97 -0.25
C ASN A 134 5.81 -9.13 1.25
N SER A 135 7.01 -9.63 1.59
CA SER A 135 7.40 -9.88 2.99
C SER A 135 7.24 -8.64 3.88
N LEU A 136 6.82 -8.85 5.12
CA LEU A 136 6.98 -7.88 6.21
C LEU A 136 8.45 -7.45 6.31
N GLU A 137 8.68 -6.14 6.26
CA GLU A 137 10.01 -5.50 6.25
C GLU A 137 10.29 -4.78 7.57
N LYS A 138 9.30 -4.08 8.13
CA LYS A 138 9.47 -3.28 9.34
C LYS A 138 8.18 -3.18 10.14
N VAL A 139 8.29 -3.01 11.46
CA VAL A 139 7.15 -2.80 12.36
C VAL A 139 7.42 -1.59 13.25
N TYR A 140 6.42 -0.72 13.37
CA TYR A 140 6.43 0.42 14.27
C TYR A 140 5.41 0.25 15.38
N PHE A 141 5.77 0.74 16.57
CA PHE A 141 4.89 0.84 17.72
C PHE A 141 4.85 2.26 18.25
N CYS A 142 3.65 2.71 18.61
CA CYS A 142 3.46 3.89 19.43
C CYS A 142 2.37 3.61 20.47
N SER A 143 2.77 3.53 21.73
CA SER A 143 1.86 3.52 22.87
C SER A 143 1.59 4.95 23.32
N TYR A 144 0.32 5.32 23.49
CA TYR A 144 -0.11 6.63 23.97
C TYR A 144 -1.50 6.57 24.61
N GLU A 145 -1.91 7.67 25.26
CA GLU A 145 -3.27 7.84 25.78
C GLU A 145 -4.05 8.84 24.94
N ILE A 146 -5.31 8.51 24.65
CA ILE A 146 -6.25 9.41 23.97
C ILE A 146 -7.64 9.23 24.57
N ASN A 147 -8.28 10.34 24.97
CA ASN A 147 -9.63 10.34 25.57
C ASN A 147 -9.80 9.35 26.73
N GLY A 148 -8.77 9.20 27.59
CA GLY A 148 -8.78 8.27 28.72
C GLY A 148 -8.66 6.79 28.34
N LYS A 149 -8.34 6.48 27.08
CA LYS A 149 -8.04 5.13 26.59
C LYS A 149 -6.55 4.98 26.36
N SER A 150 -5.99 3.83 26.74
CA SER A 150 -4.63 3.45 26.36
C SER A 150 -4.68 2.79 24.98
N VAL A 151 -3.87 3.30 24.05
CA VAL A 151 -3.82 2.85 22.67
C VAL A 151 -2.39 2.44 22.34
N VAL A 152 -2.24 1.27 21.74
CA VAL A 152 -1.02 0.86 21.04
C VAL A 152 -1.34 0.87 19.55
N GLU A 153 -0.76 1.82 18.84
CA GLU A 153 -0.76 1.84 17.39
C GLU A 153 0.35 0.91 16.88
N VAL A 154 -0.03 0.02 15.97
CA VAL A 154 0.89 -0.93 15.33
C VAL A 154 0.86 -0.67 13.83
N THR A 155 2.01 -0.29 13.27
CA THR A 155 2.16 -0.09 11.84
C THR A 155 3.10 -1.14 11.25
N LEU A 156 2.63 -1.87 10.24
CA LEU A 156 3.35 -2.90 9.51
C LEU A 156 3.76 -2.37 8.14
N VAL A 157 5.03 -2.47 7.79
CA VAL A 157 5.56 -2.12 6.46
C VAL A 157 5.87 -3.39 5.70
N PHE A 158 5.19 -3.59 4.58
CA PHE A 158 5.42 -4.68 3.64
C PHE A 158 6.22 -4.18 2.44
N ARG A 159 7.15 -5.01 1.96
CA ARG A 159 8.10 -4.62 0.90
C ARG A 159 7.40 -4.20 -0.40
N ASN A 160 6.28 -4.81 -0.74
CA ASN A 160 5.46 -4.54 -1.93
C ASN A 160 4.06 -5.17 -1.74
N GLU A 161 3.10 -4.89 -2.63
CA GLU A 161 1.73 -5.41 -2.67
C GLU A 161 1.44 -5.99 -4.05
N ARG A 162 2.04 -7.14 -4.37
CA ARG A 162 1.88 -7.77 -5.67
C ARG A 162 0.73 -8.78 -5.66
N SER A 163 -0.12 -8.70 -6.67
CA SER A 163 -1.14 -9.71 -6.87
C SER A 163 -0.52 -11.09 -7.20
N PRO A 164 -1.20 -12.20 -6.86
CA PRO A 164 -0.73 -13.54 -7.20
C PRO A 164 -0.58 -13.78 -8.72
N SER A 165 -1.34 -13.05 -9.55
CA SER A 165 -1.30 -13.17 -11.00
C SER A 165 -0.19 -12.36 -11.66
N SER A 166 0.38 -11.36 -10.97
CA SER A 166 1.53 -10.55 -11.43
C SER A 166 1.37 -10.07 -12.88
N THR A 167 0.48 -9.11 -13.10
CA THR A 167 0.05 -8.64 -14.44
C THR A 167 0.65 -7.28 -14.80
N LEU A 168 0.32 -6.77 -15.99
CA LEU A 168 0.60 -5.38 -16.35
C LEU A 168 -0.11 -4.38 -15.41
N GLU A 169 -1.25 -4.77 -14.82
CA GLU A 169 -1.97 -3.94 -13.85
C GLU A 169 -1.15 -3.72 -12.58
N ASP A 170 -0.38 -4.71 -12.13
CA ASP A 170 0.55 -4.53 -10.99
C ASP A 170 1.63 -3.50 -11.32
N ALA A 171 2.13 -3.46 -12.56
CA ALA A 171 3.11 -2.46 -12.98
C ALA A 171 2.51 -1.05 -13.05
N TRP A 172 1.27 -0.92 -13.57
CA TRP A 172 0.54 0.34 -13.52
C TRP A 172 0.27 0.79 -12.09
N TYR A 173 -0.14 -0.12 -11.22
CA TYR A 173 -0.41 0.17 -9.82
C TYR A 173 0.85 0.56 -9.04
N GLU A 174 1.98 -0.13 -9.24
CA GLU A 174 3.27 0.22 -8.64
C GLU A 174 3.72 1.63 -9.09
N ALA A 175 3.60 1.94 -10.39
CA ALA A 175 3.88 3.28 -10.90
C ALA A 175 2.94 4.33 -10.30
N TRP A 176 1.64 4.05 -10.21
CA TRP A 176 0.66 4.95 -9.61
C TRP A 176 0.95 5.22 -8.14
N ARG A 177 1.39 4.21 -7.38
CA ARG A 177 1.77 4.35 -5.97
C ARG A 177 3.01 5.22 -5.77
N LEU A 178 4.01 5.09 -6.63
CA LEU A 178 5.18 5.99 -6.60
C LEU A 178 4.78 7.45 -6.80
N ILE A 179 3.75 7.70 -7.61
CA ILE A 179 3.23 9.06 -7.85
C ILE A 179 2.35 9.52 -6.67
N SER A 180 1.33 8.74 -6.33
CA SER A 180 0.27 9.14 -5.40
C SER A 180 0.66 8.99 -3.93
N TRP A 181 1.50 8.01 -3.59
CA TRP A 181 1.96 7.73 -2.23
C TRP A 181 3.43 8.03 -2.03
N GLY A 182 4.23 8.17 -3.09
CA GLY A 182 5.66 8.44 -3.00
C GLY A 182 6.51 7.22 -2.62
N ARG A 183 5.89 6.04 -2.57
CA ARG A 183 6.49 4.78 -2.11
C ARG A 183 5.93 3.56 -2.83
N SER A 184 6.75 2.52 -2.94
CA SER A 184 6.38 1.17 -3.40
C SER A 184 6.00 0.23 -2.25
N ARG A 185 6.51 0.48 -1.04
CA ARG A 185 6.22 -0.31 0.17
C ARG A 185 4.78 -0.13 0.52
N ASP A 186 4.08 -1.22 0.82
CA ASP A 186 2.76 -1.13 1.41
C ASP A 186 2.84 -1.00 2.91
N ILE A 187 1.90 -0.27 3.51
CA ILE A 187 1.98 0.02 4.93
C ILE A 187 0.58 0.01 5.52
N GLU A 188 0.38 -0.83 6.52
CA GLU A 188 -0.92 -1.06 7.16
C GLU A 188 -0.85 -0.77 8.65
N THR A 189 -1.96 -0.32 9.21
CA THR A 189 -2.04 0.08 10.63
C THR A 189 -3.26 -0.53 11.29
N PHE A 190 -3.08 -1.03 12.50
CA PHE A 190 -4.17 -1.38 13.39
C PHE A 190 -3.87 -0.86 14.79
N PHE A 191 -4.90 -0.83 15.62
CA PHE A 191 -4.82 -0.32 16.98
C PHE A 191 -5.17 -1.41 17.98
N VAL A 192 -4.50 -1.38 19.12
CA VAL A 192 -4.90 -2.15 20.30
C VAL A 192 -5.36 -1.16 21.35
N VAL A 193 -6.66 -1.19 21.64
CA VAL A 193 -7.32 -0.18 22.47
C VAL A 193 -7.79 -0.82 23.76
N ARG A 194 -7.30 -0.30 24.89
CA ARG A 194 -7.76 -0.69 26.23
C ARG A 194 -8.81 0.31 26.72
N GLU A 195 -10.02 -0.18 26.97
CA GLU A 195 -11.17 0.58 27.45
C GLU A 195 -11.69 -0.07 28.73
N GLY A 196 -11.31 0.49 29.89
CA GLY A 196 -11.57 -0.14 31.19
C GLY A 196 -10.87 -1.49 31.30
N GLU A 197 -11.63 -2.55 31.60
CA GLU A 197 -11.11 -3.92 31.70
C GLU A 197 -11.02 -4.65 30.35
N LYS A 198 -11.55 -4.05 29.27
CA LYS A 198 -11.60 -4.67 27.95
C LYS A 198 -10.46 -4.20 27.06
N THR A 199 -9.96 -5.12 26.24
CA THR A 199 -8.96 -4.81 25.21
C THR A 199 -9.50 -5.22 23.85
N TYR A 200 -9.33 -4.36 22.85
CA TYR A 200 -9.79 -4.59 21.49
C TYR A 200 -8.63 -4.47 20.50
N VAL A 201 -8.68 -5.27 19.44
CA VAL A 201 -7.94 -5.00 18.20
C VAL A 201 -8.90 -4.30 17.25
N ASP A 202 -8.51 -3.13 16.78
CA ASP A 202 -9.32 -2.23 15.97
C ASP A 202 -8.61 -1.99 14.64
N PHE A 203 -9.26 -2.41 13.56
CA PHE A 203 -8.78 -2.33 12.19
C PHE A 203 -9.30 -1.09 11.45
N SER A 204 -9.86 -0.12 12.19
CA SER A 204 -10.35 1.15 11.64
C SER A 204 -9.26 1.93 10.91
N GLY A 205 -9.70 2.74 9.95
CA GLY A 205 -8.84 3.65 9.20
C GLY A 205 -8.32 4.84 10.03
N LEU A 206 -7.49 5.64 9.38
CA LEU A 206 -6.93 6.87 9.94
C LEU A 206 -6.80 7.95 8.86
N GLY A 207 -6.59 9.20 9.28
CA GLY A 207 -6.25 10.29 8.39
C GLY A 207 -4.75 10.57 8.37
N LEU A 208 -4.17 10.88 7.23
CA LEU A 208 -2.82 11.43 7.09
C LEU A 208 -2.91 12.88 6.61
N VAL A 209 -2.07 13.76 7.16
CA VAL A 209 -2.03 15.18 6.83
C VAL A 209 -0.75 15.50 6.07
N LEU A 210 -0.90 15.93 4.81
CA LEU A 210 0.23 16.32 3.97
C LEU A 210 0.85 17.64 4.44
N ASN A 211 2.18 17.72 4.42
CA ASN A 211 2.93 18.88 4.94
C ASN A 211 2.62 20.18 4.19
N GLN A 212 2.67 20.15 2.86
CA GLN A 212 2.63 21.36 2.03
C GLN A 212 1.21 21.92 1.86
N THR A 213 0.24 21.04 1.66
CA THR A 213 -1.14 21.42 1.30
C THR A 213 -2.11 21.32 2.47
N LEU A 214 -1.68 20.77 3.62
CA LEU A 214 -2.56 20.41 4.74
C LEU A 214 -3.72 19.52 4.30
N SER A 215 -3.53 18.75 3.24
CA SER A 215 -4.56 17.89 2.69
C SER A 215 -4.75 16.66 3.56
N LEU A 216 -6.01 16.34 3.82
CA LEU A 216 -6.40 15.14 4.53
C LEU A 216 -6.52 13.99 3.54
N ARG A 217 -5.70 12.97 3.73
CA ARG A 217 -5.80 11.69 3.05
C ARG A 217 -6.38 10.65 4.00
N LEU A 218 -7.46 10.01 3.61
CA LEU A 218 -8.03 8.91 4.39
C LEU A 218 -7.34 7.60 4.01
N VAL A 219 -6.79 6.92 5.00
CA VAL A 219 -6.33 5.52 4.93
C VAL A 219 -7.52 4.68 5.38
N LYS A 220 -7.94 3.75 4.52
CA LYS A 220 -9.11 2.90 4.80
C LYS A 220 -8.79 1.90 5.91
N ALA A 221 -9.85 1.32 6.46
CA ALA A 221 -9.76 0.18 7.34
C ALA A 221 -9.08 -1.01 6.65
N ILE A 222 -8.49 -1.90 7.45
CA ILE A 222 -7.62 -2.97 6.95
C ILE A 222 -8.06 -4.35 7.41
N GLY A 223 -9.29 -4.49 7.93
CA GLY A 223 -9.87 -5.78 8.26
C GLY A 223 -10.06 -6.65 7.03
N SER A 224 -9.81 -7.94 7.19
CA SER A 224 -9.97 -8.95 6.13
C SER A 224 -11.33 -9.62 6.13
N GLY A 225 -12.13 -9.46 7.18
CA GLY A 225 -13.39 -10.15 7.39
C GLY A 225 -13.23 -11.66 7.20
N SER A 226 -13.94 -12.18 6.21
CA SER A 226 -13.87 -13.60 5.81
C SER A 226 -13.04 -13.86 4.54
N LYS A 227 -12.38 -12.82 4.01
CA LYS A 227 -11.65 -12.88 2.74
C LYS A 227 -10.35 -13.66 2.85
N THR A 228 -10.03 -14.33 1.75
CA THR A 228 -8.88 -15.23 1.62
C THR A 228 -7.80 -14.64 0.72
N TYR A 229 -6.66 -15.32 0.60
CA TYR A 229 -5.46 -14.78 -0.05
C TYR A 229 -5.69 -14.34 -1.51
N SER A 230 -6.64 -14.96 -2.21
CA SER A 230 -6.97 -14.64 -3.60
C SER A 230 -7.91 -13.44 -3.78
N GLU A 231 -8.35 -12.80 -2.69
CA GLU A 231 -9.32 -11.72 -2.70
C GLU A 231 -8.71 -10.43 -2.14
N SER A 232 -9.28 -9.27 -2.50
CA SER A 232 -8.96 -7.98 -1.85
C SER A 232 -9.95 -7.68 -0.72
N ALA A 233 -9.49 -7.08 0.38
CA ALA A 233 -10.36 -6.67 1.49
C ALA A 233 -9.88 -5.38 2.17
N HIS A 234 -10.81 -4.63 2.78
CA HIS A 234 -10.59 -3.42 3.59
C HIS A 234 -11.86 -3.16 4.44
N GLU A 235 -12.11 -4.03 5.42
CA GLU A 235 -13.30 -4.01 6.28
C GLU A 235 -13.02 -3.29 7.61
N GLU A 236 -14.01 -2.56 8.13
CA GLU A 236 -13.97 -2.02 9.49
C GLU A 236 -14.33 -3.12 10.49
N GLU A 237 -13.42 -3.39 11.42
CA GLU A 237 -13.57 -4.46 12.39
C GLU A 237 -12.96 -4.05 13.74
N LYS A 238 -13.70 -4.31 14.82
CA LYS A 238 -13.24 -4.13 16.19
C LYS A 238 -13.54 -5.40 16.99
N ILE A 239 -12.51 -6.09 17.44
CA ILE A 239 -12.62 -7.43 18.02
C ILE A 239 -12.06 -7.41 19.44
N GLU A 240 -12.86 -7.86 20.42
CA GLU A 240 -12.43 -8.00 21.80
C GLU A 240 -11.45 -9.19 21.94
N ILE A 241 -10.33 -8.97 22.64
CA ILE A 241 -9.30 -9.99 22.86
C ILE A 241 -9.04 -10.22 24.35
N SER A 242 -8.56 -11.42 24.68
CA SER A 242 -8.15 -11.79 26.03
C SER A 242 -6.62 -11.84 26.12
N GLY A 243 -6.05 -10.97 26.94
CA GLY A 243 -4.61 -10.94 27.24
C GLY A 243 -3.75 -10.17 26.23
N PRO A 244 -2.43 -10.10 26.47
CA PRO A 244 -1.50 -9.26 25.70
C PRO A 244 -0.90 -9.91 24.44
N ASN A 245 -1.17 -11.21 24.24
CA ASN A 245 -0.61 -11.97 23.12
C ASN A 245 -1.52 -11.82 21.89
N ILE A 246 -1.00 -11.16 20.85
CA ILE A 246 -1.76 -10.88 19.64
C ILE A 246 -1.12 -11.60 18.47
N THR A 247 -1.91 -12.42 17.79
CA THR A 247 -1.53 -13.03 16.51
C THR A 247 -2.37 -12.39 15.41
N ILE A 248 -1.70 -11.70 14.50
CA ILE A 248 -2.30 -11.09 13.32
C ILE A 248 -2.01 -11.97 12.12
N TYR A 249 -3.06 -12.32 11.38
CA TYR A 249 -2.97 -13.02 10.11
C TYR A 249 -3.10 -12.03 8.96
N VAL A 250 -2.12 -12.05 8.05
CA VAL A 250 -2.21 -11.40 6.75
C VAL A 250 -3.04 -12.33 5.87
N ASN A 251 -4.29 -11.96 5.59
CA ASN A 251 -5.26 -12.86 4.98
C ASN A 251 -5.41 -12.68 3.47
N THR A 252 -5.08 -11.51 2.93
CA THR A 252 -5.23 -11.17 1.51
C THR A 252 -3.90 -10.76 0.87
N TYR A 253 -3.82 -10.78 -0.46
CA TYR A 253 -2.63 -10.28 -1.18
C TYR A 253 -2.44 -8.76 -1.06
N ASN A 254 -3.50 -8.02 -0.73
CA ASN A 254 -3.45 -6.58 -0.44
C ASN A 254 -3.27 -6.30 1.07
N HIS A 255 -2.69 -7.24 1.81
CA HIS A 255 -2.38 -7.18 3.24
C HIS A 255 -3.51 -6.82 4.21
N ALA A 256 -4.76 -7.11 3.87
CA ALA A 256 -5.82 -7.04 4.86
C ALA A 256 -5.58 -8.06 5.98
N LEU A 257 -5.78 -7.60 7.22
CA LEU A 257 -5.39 -8.27 8.44
C LEU A 257 -6.62 -8.88 9.15
N GLY A 258 -6.38 -9.87 9.98
CA GLY A 258 -7.42 -10.44 10.84
C GLY A 258 -6.85 -11.19 12.03
N LEU A 259 -7.69 -11.47 13.01
CA LEU A 259 -7.32 -12.33 14.16
C LEU A 259 -7.54 -13.83 13.88
N LYS A 260 -8.20 -14.16 12.76
CA LYS A 260 -8.47 -15.51 12.31
C LYS A 260 -7.65 -15.82 11.06
N ASP A 261 -7.08 -17.02 11.00
CA ASP A 261 -6.53 -17.55 9.75
C ASP A 261 -7.67 -17.91 8.79
N ASN A 262 -7.86 -17.09 7.76
CA ASN A 262 -8.80 -17.39 6.68
C ASN A 262 -8.21 -18.34 5.64
N ASN A 263 -6.92 -18.69 5.76
CA ASN A 263 -6.17 -19.49 4.81
C ASN A 263 -5.52 -20.73 5.45
N PRO A 264 -6.21 -21.55 6.25
CA PRO A 264 -5.58 -22.61 7.06
C PRO A 264 -4.80 -23.66 6.25
N GLY A 265 -5.09 -23.79 4.96
CA GLY A 265 -4.39 -24.71 4.05
C GLY A 265 -3.08 -24.17 3.45
N LEU A 266 -2.75 -22.89 3.64
CA LEU A 266 -1.50 -22.31 3.11
C LEU A 266 -0.37 -22.42 4.13
N GLU A 267 0.83 -22.80 3.67
CA GLU A 267 2.05 -22.69 4.47
C GLU A 267 2.27 -21.24 4.93
N LYS A 268 2.81 -21.07 6.14
CA LYS A 268 2.96 -19.77 6.80
C LYS A 268 4.41 -19.45 7.13
N VAL A 269 4.73 -18.17 7.06
CA VAL A 269 5.91 -17.58 7.70
C VAL A 269 5.45 -16.84 8.94
N ILE A 270 6.17 -17.03 10.05
CA ILE A 270 5.85 -16.45 11.34
C ILE A 270 6.89 -15.39 11.67
N PHE A 271 6.46 -14.14 11.77
CA PHE A 271 7.27 -13.02 12.21
C PHE A 271 6.98 -12.74 13.68
N ARG A 272 7.97 -12.97 14.54
CA ARG A 272 7.89 -12.63 15.97
C ARG A 272 8.41 -11.22 16.17
N VAL A 273 7.55 -10.33 16.63
CA VAL A 273 7.89 -8.92 16.81
C VAL A 273 8.23 -8.66 18.27
N THR A 274 9.38 -8.02 18.49
CA THR A 274 9.94 -7.63 19.77
C THR A 274 10.41 -6.18 19.70
N GLU A 275 10.67 -5.55 20.84
CA GLU A 275 11.23 -4.19 20.88
C GLU A 275 12.55 -4.10 20.07
N SER A 276 13.41 -5.12 20.18
CA SER A 276 14.70 -5.17 19.49
C SER A 276 14.64 -5.28 17.96
N ASN A 277 13.49 -5.64 17.37
CA ASN A 277 13.31 -5.75 15.92
C ASN A 277 12.15 -4.88 15.40
N SER A 278 11.71 -3.91 16.21
CA SER A 278 10.70 -2.93 15.86
C SER A 278 11.25 -1.51 16.03
N THR A 279 10.46 -0.52 15.66
CA THR A 279 10.83 0.90 15.72
C THR A 279 9.79 1.68 16.52
N LEU A 280 10.24 2.61 17.36
CA LEU A 280 9.33 3.53 18.03
C LEU A 280 8.85 4.57 17.02
N GLY A 281 7.54 4.67 16.82
CA GLY A 281 6.95 5.63 15.90
C GLY A 281 5.53 5.27 15.49
N ARG A 282 4.89 6.21 14.80
CA ARG A 282 3.53 6.11 14.28
C ARG A 282 3.55 5.84 12.78
N ARG A 283 2.36 5.71 12.19
CA ARG A 283 2.16 5.54 10.75
C ARG A 283 2.78 6.67 9.94
N VAL A 284 2.69 7.91 10.43
CA VAL A 284 3.30 9.11 9.81
C VAL A 284 4.82 9.02 9.76
N ASP A 285 5.47 8.37 10.73
CA ASP A 285 6.92 8.17 10.74
C ASP A 285 7.30 7.13 9.68
N ALA A 286 6.54 6.04 9.57
CA ALA A 286 6.72 5.04 8.51
C ALA A 286 6.51 5.66 7.12
N GLU A 287 5.46 6.47 6.93
CA GLU A 287 5.27 7.22 5.68
C GLU A 287 6.49 8.08 5.36
N ASN A 288 6.98 8.86 6.32
CA ASN A 288 8.14 9.73 6.10
C ASN A 288 9.46 8.96 5.95
N GLU A 289 9.58 7.72 6.40
CA GLU A 289 10.77 6.92 6.13
C GLU A 289 10.79 6.39 4.68
N PHE A 290 9.65 5.91 4.18
CA PHE A 290 9.59 5.20 2.91
C PHE A 290 9.10 6.05 1.72
N SER A 291 8.47 7.20 1.98
CA SER A 291 7.89 8.09 0.97
C SER A 291 8.74 9.34 0.70
N ASP A 292 8.74 9.79 -0.55
CA ASP A 292 9.20 11.14 -0.92
C ASP A 292 8.13 12.23 -0.69
N ILE A 293 6.86 11.84 -0.46
CA ILE A 293 5.78 12.71 -0.03
C ILE A 293 5.84 12.84 1.50
N ARG A 294 5.79 14.09 1.98
CA ARG A 294 5.93 14.40 3.41
C ARG A 294 4.60 14.64 4.10
N TYR A 295 4.44 14.01 5.25
CA TYR A 295 3.29 14.12 6.12
C TYR A 295 3.71 14.77 7.44
N ILE A 296 2.85 15.63 7.98
CA ILE A 296 3.13 16.34 9.25
C ILE A 296 2.37 15.76 10.43
N ASN A 297 1.29 15.03 10.16
CA ASN A 297 0.54 14.37 11.21
C ASN A 297 -0.36 13.28 10.63
N GLU A 298 -1.02 12.59 11.54
CA GLU A 298 -2.08 11.65 11.32
C GLU A 298 -3.18 11.85 12.36
N LEU A 299 -4.41 11.50 11.99
CA LEU A 299 -5.63 11.68 12.78
C LEU A 299 -6.28 10.32 13.00
N VAL A 300 -6.47 9.94 14.26
CA VAL A 300 -7.06 8.65 14.64
C VAL A 300 -8.48 8.90 15.16
N GLY A 301 -9.43 8.03 14.80
CA GLY A 301 -10.83 8.12 15.25
C GLY A 301 -11.64 9.23 14.56
N LEU A 302 -11.39 9.44 13.26
CA LEU A 302 -12.17 10.32 12.40
C LEU A 302 -13.56 9.75 12.07
#